data_AF-A0A7Y9F426-F1
#
_entry.id   AF-A0A7Y9F426-F1
#
_cell.length_a   1.000
_cell.length_b   1.000
_cell.length_c   1.000
_cell.angle_alpha   90.00
_cell.angle_beta   90.00
_cell.angle_gamma   90.00
#
_symmetry.space_group_name_H-M   'P 1'
#
loop_
_entity.id
_entity.type
_entity.pdbx_description
1 polymer ?
#
loop_
_entity_poly.entity_id
_entity_poly.type
_entity_poly.pdbx_seq_one_letter_code
_entity_poly.pdbx_strand_id
1 'polypeptide(L)'
;MRFAVRLLCLSLIAFTLTFAASSPVAAHEERESQFPAGDGTVPTKRSLAQAADVIVVCKADSRKRIKKLPGKKLRAFNLKLLKQCEHRHMQAAVDAVKKQRTNIYVLPGLYREQPSWDKPCMDAYEGGIVEYDFIVSCGEVVNLVTIAGDDPDDPDIKCDNQLCDLQMIGTGASPRDVTLRGGYREDGDWIKHNGIKADRADGFYLSNMRAMLFRENAFYVHETDGYVLDRFEGSHNDLYGVLTFTSDHGVISNCNAHHNGDSGVYPGSAADVNSTSRNTGPLNRWATEVVNCNLHHNALGMSGTAGNSLYVHNNRIHHNGLGFIVESILGGHPGMPQDHGWFEDNKIYSNNENYYEKYVQGEDAPCQSRVAREVGHHKGVVCPAFGFPVGTGGIIVGNHNFINSNQVWDNWRQGFMLFWVPPALLRGDYNPLHQQDNSNHNAFTKNELGYSPKGKVLPNGIDFYWDEAGDGNCWQDNLTAPGKEVTHNYAIDLPDCGNPSQWPIGNLIKTTQLIPCATYDRRSEPDPAGCDWLDTPEKPSSDSGSAGSRASEQPGDGPGAPAALLAVTLVGTLGIRLASARRQRAKADQ
;
A
#
# COMPACT_ATOMS: atom_id res chain seq x y z
N MET A 1 38.66 -0.28 -53.89
CA MET A 1 38.40 0.77 -52.87
C MET A 1 37.68 1.94 -53.53
N ARG A 2 36.51 2.37 -53.02
CA ARG A 2 35.58 3.44 -53.49
C ARG A 2 34.15 3.02 -53.90
N PHE A 3 33.74 1.78 -53.68
CA PHE A 3 32.32 1.38 -53.79
C PHE A 3 31.71 0.74 -52.54
N ALA A 4 32.50 0.47 -51.49
CA ALA A 4 32.03 -0.18 -50.26
C ALA A 4 31.71 0.79 -49.09
N VAL A 5 31.85 2.11 -49.29
CA VAL A 5 31.71 3.11 -48.20
C VAL A 5 30.42 3.94 -48.32
N ARG A 6 29.61 3.74 -49.36
CA ARG A 6 28.35 4.50 -49.56
C ARG A 6 27.06 3.75 -49.22
N LEU A 7 27.15 2.46 -48.90
CA LEU A 7 26.00 1.66 -48.44
C LEU A 7 25.90 1.53 -46.91
N LEU A 8 26.88 2.06 -46.17
CA LEU A 8 26.87 2.07 -44.69
C LEU A 8 26.27 3.35 -44.08
N CYS A 9 25.90 4.35 -44.89
CA CYS A 9 25.39 5.64 -44.41
C CYS A 9 23.91 5.89 -44.75
N LEU A 10 23.18 4.90 -45.28
CA LEU A 10 21.76 5.01 -45.62
C LEU A 10 20.84 4.06 -44.83
N SER A 11 21.39 3.25 -43.92
CA SER A 11 20.65 2.43 -42.96
C SER A 11 20.60 3.03 -41.54
N LEU A 12 21.09 4.26 -41.37
CA LEU A 12 21.16 4.96 -40.07
C LEU A 12 20.16 6.13 -39.93
N ILE A 13 19.23 6.29 -40.87
CA ILE A 13 18.20 7.36 -40.83
C ILE A 13 16.86 6.78 -41.28
N ALA A 14 16.27 5.89 -40.47
CA ALA A 14 14.86 5.52 -40.53
C ALA A 14 14.38 4.81 -39.23
N PHE A 15 14.99 5.13 -38.08
CA PHE A 15 14.47 4.75 -36.77
C PHE A 15 14.18 6.02 -35.98
N THR A 16 13.32 6.87 -36.53
CA THR A 16 12.50 7.74 -35.69
C THR A 16 11.48 6.85 -34.99
N LEU A 17 11.92 6.24 -33.89
CA LEU A 17 11.03 5.73 -32.86
C LEU A 17 10.16 6.92 -32.42
N THR A 18 8.91 6.94 -32.88
CA THR A 18 7.86 7.67 -32.18
C THR A 18 7.76 7.06 -30.79
N PHE A 19 8.42 7.73 -29.83
CA PHE A 19 8.28 7.51 -28.41
C PHE A 19 6.83 7.86 -28.03
N ALA A 20 5.96 6.86 -28.04
CA ALA A 20 4.79 6.92 -27.17
C ALA A 20 5.32 6.62 -25.77
N ALA A 21 5.32 7.62 -24.90
CA ALA A 21 5.54 7.42 -23.48
C ALA A 21 4.59 6.31 -23.01
N SER A 22 5.15 5.20 -22.52
CA SER A 22 4.42 4.29 -21.67
C SER A 22 4.01 5.10 -20.45
N SER A 23 2.72 5.42 -20.33
CA SER A 23 2.19 6.04 -19.11
C SER A 23 2.59 5.16 -17.92
N PRO A 24 3.19 5.72 -16.86
CA PRO A 24 3.44 4.95 -15.65
C PRO A 24 2.11 4.35 -15.20
N VAL A 25 2.12 3.07 -14.83
CA VAL A 25 0.98 2.46 -14.15
C VAL A 25 0.92 3.16 -12.79
N ALA A 26 -0.05 4.07 -12.63
CA ALA A 26 -0.24 4.76 -11.37
C ALA A 26 -0.75 3.74 -10.35
N ALA A 27 -0.05 3.61 -9.22
CA ALA A 27 -0.47 2.74 -8.11
C ALA A 27 -1.84 3.16 -7.55
N HIS A 28 -2.09 4.46 -7.65
CA HIS A 28 -3.20 5.17 -7.04
C HIS A 28 -3.42 6.50 -7.84
N GLU A 29 -4.64 7.07 -7.78
CA GLU A 29 -4.99 8.32 -8.46
C GLU A 29 -4.47 9.59 -7.73
N GLU A 30 -3.16 9.84 -7.84
CA GLU A 30 -2.46 10.91 -7.09
C GLU A 30 -1.94 11.99 -8.03
N ARG A 31 -2.09 13.25 -7.60
CA ARG A 31 -1.40 14.38 -8.23
C ARG A 31 0.11 14.29 -8.01
N GLU A 32 0.87 15.02 -8.81
CA GLU A 32 2.29 15.21 -8.52
C GLU A 32 2.45 15.74 -7.08
N SER A 33 3.35 15.10 -6.35
CA SER A 33 3.43 15.27 -4.90
C SER A 33 4.85 15.58 -4.44
N GLN A 34 4.96 16.35 -3.37
CA GLN A 34 6.20 16.82 -2.79
C GLN A 34 6.29 16.44 -1.32
N PHE A 35 7.50 16.28 -0.80
CA PHE A 35 7.71 16.06 0.63
C PHE A 35 7.54 17.37 1.41
N PRO A 36 6.90 17.35 2.58
CA PRO A 36 6.89 18.50 3.47
C PRO A 36 8.31 18.85 3.96
N ALA A 37 8.45 20.01 4.60
CA ALA A 37 9.73 20.51 5.09
C ALA A 37 10.41 19.59 6.13
N GLY A 38 9.66 18.71 6.80
CA GLY A 38 10.19 17.83 7.84
C GLY A 38 10.54 18.59 9.13
N ASP A 39 9.92 19.75 9.36
CA ASP A 39 10.08 20.57 10.57
C ASP A 39 8.93 20.39 11.58
N GLY A 40 7.98 19.51 11.26
CA GLY A 40 6.86 19.12 12.10
C GLY A 40 7.23 18.20 13.27
N THR A 41 6.18 17.72 13.95
CA THR A 41 6.30 16.75 15.05
C THR A 41 5.06 15.86 15.11
N VAL A 42 5.19 14.69 15.74
CA VAL A 42 4.03 13.80 15.96
C VAL A 42 3.01 14.49 16.88
N PRO A 43 1.76 14.74 16.44
CA PRO A 43 0.77 15.44 17.24
C PRO A 43 0.31 14.61 18.44
N THR A 44 -0.04 15.28 19.54
CA THR A 44 -0.56 14.63 20.74
C THR A 44 -2.03 14.94 20.96
N LYS A 45 -2.77 13.93 21.44
CA LYS A 45 -4.21 14.07 21.69
C LYS A 45 -4.52 15.18 22.69
N ARG A 46 -5.25 16.21 22.25
CA ARG A 46 -5.72 17.29 23.15
C ARG A 46 -7.08 16.99 23.79
N SER A 47 -7.20 17.34 25.07
CA SER A 47 -8.48 17.37 25.81
C SER A 47 -9.34 18.58 25.44
N LEU A 48 -10.61 18.58 25.87
CA LEU A 48 -11.53 19.72 25.72
C LEU A 48 -10.96 21.04 26.27
N ALA A 49 -10.16 20.99 27.34
CA ALA A 49 -9.59 22.18 27.97
C ALA A 49 -8.31 22.67 27.28
N GLN A 50 -7.64 21.81 26.51
CA GLN A 50 -6.41 22.13 25.78
C GLN A 50 -6.68 22.62 24.35
N ALA A 51 -7.89 22.38 23.83
CA ALA A 51 -8.30 22.83 22.50
C ALA A 51 -8.54 24.34 22.48
N ALA A 52 -8.16 25.00 21.39
CA ALA A 52 -8.44 26.43 21.20
C ALA A 52 -9.93 26.70 20.90
N ASP A 53 -10.59 25.70 20.33
CA ASP A 53 -12.03 25.66 20.09
C ASP A 53 -12.55 24.22 20.09
N VAL A 54 -13.86 24.05 20.27
CA VAL A 54 -14.53 22.75 20.31
C VAL A 54 -15.80 22.80 19.48
N ILE A 55 -15.84 21.97 18.43
CA ILE A 55 -17.02 21.77 17.59
C ILE A 55 -17.57 20.36 17.82
N VAL A 56 -18.89 20.20 17.86
CA VAL A 56 -19.53 18.89 18.05
C VAL A 56 -20.44 18.55 16.89
N VAL A 57 -20.22 17.35 16.33
CA VAL A 57 -21.03 16.76 15.26
C VAL A 57 -21.93 15.66 15.82
N CYS A 58 -23.21 15.69 15.48
CA CYS A 58 -24.14 14.62 15.87
C CYS A 58 -25.22 14.32 14.83
N LYS A 59 -25.76 13.11 14.86
CA LYS A 59 -26.95 12.72 14.09
C LYS A 59 -28.19 12.73 14.97
N ALA A 60 -29.37 12.76 14.33
CA ALA A 60 -30.66 12.76 15.02
C ALA A 60 -30.83 11.56 15.98
N ASP A 61 -30.23 10.41 15.66
CA ASP A 61 -30.29 9.20 16.47
C ASP A 61 -29.10 9.06 17.45
N SER A 62 -28.17 10.01 17.52
CA SER A 62 -27.01 9.95 18.41
C SER A 62 -27.42 9.77 19.87
N ARG A 63 -28.48 10.45 20.35
CA ARG A 63 -29.00 10.26 21.72
C ARG A 63 -29.36 8.80 22.01
N LYS A 64 -30.00 8.12 21.05
CA LYS A 64 -30.42 6.72 21.17
C LYS A 64 -29.19 5.79 21.21
N ARG A 65 -28.18 6.07 20.38
CA ARG A 65 -26.91 5.33 20.35
C ARG A 65 -26.11 5.51 21.64
N ILE A 66 -25.98 6.76 22.12
CA ILE A 66 -25.28 7.09 23.36
C ILE A 66 -25.86 6.33 24.55
N LYS A 67 -27.19 6.20 24.66
CA LYS A 67 -27.83 5.42 25.74
C LYS A 67 -27.41 3.95 25.79
N LYS A 68 -26.95 3.39 24.66
CA LYS A 68 -26.47 1.99 24.55
C LYS A 68 -24.98 1.83 24.83
N LEU A 69 -24.22 2.92 24.92
CA LEU A 69 -22.78 2.83 25.19
C LEU A 69 -22.50 2.18 26.56
N PRO A 70 -21.43 1.38 26.69
CA PRO A 70 -21.00 0.85 27.98
C PRO A 70 -20.53 1.99 28.91
N GLY A 71 -20.71 1.79 30.22
CA GLY A 71 -20.19 2.71 31.25
C GLY A 71 -20.99 4.00 31.46
N LYS A 72 -21.26 4.32 32.73
CA LYS A 72 -22.01 5.54 33.11
C LYS A 72 -21.25 6.84 32.74
N LYS A 73 -19.92 6.85 32.90
CA LYS A 73 -19.07 8.03 32.62
C LYS A 73 -19.04 8.37 31.12
N LEU A 74 -18.85 7.37 30.25
CA LEU A 74 -18.83 7.57 28.80
C LEU A 74 -20.17 8.11 28.28
N ARG A 75 -21.29 7.58 28.78
CA ARG A 75 -22.63 8.10 28.47
C ARG A 75 -22.80 9.54 28.94
N ALA A 76 -22.41 9.86 30.16
CA ALA A 76 -22.51 11.22 30.69
C ALA A 76 -21.68 12.22 29.88
N PHE A 77 -20.45 11.85 29.50
CA PHE A 77 -19.58 12.65 28.63
C PHE A 77 -20.24 12.95 27.27
N ASN A 78 -20.72 11.91 26.58
CA ASN A 78 -21.39 12.05 25.29
C ASN A 78 -22.70 12.84 25.38
N LEU A 79 -23.49 12.67 26.45
CA LEU A 79 -24.70 13.45 26.68
C LEU A 79 -24.42 14.94 26.97
N LYS A 80 -23.24 15.26 27.53
CA LYS A 80 -22.78 16.64 27.69
C LYS A 80 -22.45 17.25 26.33
N LEU A 81 -21.65 16.56 25.52
CA LEU A 81 -21.31 17.01 24.17
C LEU A 81 -22.54 17.13 23.27
N LEU A 82 -23.52 16.23 23.39
CA LEU A 82 -24.76 16.30 22.61
C LEU A 82 -25.54 17.62 22.80
N LYS A 83 -25.39 18.28 23.96
CA LYS A 83 -26.00 19.61 24.19
C LYS A 83 -25.31 20.73 23.42
N GLN A 84 -24.08 20.50 22.97
CA GLN A 84 -23.23 21.41 22.20
C GLN A 84 -23.19 21.04 20.71
N CYS A 85 -24.04 20.11 20.26
CA CYS A 85 -24.07 19.71 18.87
C CYS A 85 -24.58 20.85 17.99
N GLU A 86 -23.72 21.33 17.11
CA GLU A 86 -23.98 22.44 16.18
C GLU A 86 -24.12 21.93 14.75
N HIS A 87 -23.42 20.84 14.41
CA HIS A 87 -23.38 20.32 13.05
C HIS A 87 -23.94 18.90 12.96
N ARG A 88 -24.67 18.64 11.87
CA ARG A 88 -25.08 17.28 11.50
C ARG A 88 -24.07 16.57 10.63
N HIS A 89 -23.17 17.32 10.03
CA HIS A 89 -22.27 16.94 8.97
C HIS A 89 -20.83 17.18 9.41
N MET A 90 -19.94 16.26 9.07
CA MET A 90 -18.52 16.37 9.39
C MET A 90 -17.88 17.47 8.55
N GLN A 91 -18.16 17.51 7.23
CA GLN A 91 -17.66 18.58 6.36
C GLN A 91 -18.07 19.95 6.87
N ALA A 92 -19.36 20.14 7.17
CA ALA A 92 -19.85 21.41 7.71
C ALA A 92 -19.20 21.82 9.05
N ALA A 93 -18.65 20.88 9.82
CA ALA A 93 -17.89 21.19 11.03
C ALA A 93 -16.43 21.55 10.73
N VAL A 94 -15.83 20.94 9.69
CA VAL A 94 -14.52 21.35 9.17
C VAL A 94 -14.61 22.77 8.59
N ASP A 95 -15.62 23.05 7.76
CA ASP A 95 -15.86 24.38 7.17
C ASP A 95 -16.10 25.47 8.23
N ALA A 96 -16.58 25.07 9.42
CA ALA A 96 -16.87 25.98 10.52
C ALA A 96 -15.65 26.25 11.43
N VAL A 97 -14.52 25.57 11.23
CA VAL A 97 -13.29 25.83 11.98
C VAL A 97 -12.83 27.26 11.68
N LYS A 98 -12.45 27.99 12.74
CA LYS A 98 -11.95 29.38 12.65
C LYS A 98 -10.61 29.59 13.35
N LYS A 99 -10.12 28.55 14.04
CA LYS A 99 -8.90 28.60 14.83
C LYS A 99 -8.14 27.30 14.63
N GLN A 100 -6.83 27.42 14.43
CA GLN A 100 -5.93 26.29 14.58
C GLN A 100 -6.11 25.64 15.95
N ARG A 101 -5.73 24.38 16.05
CA ARG A 101 -5.85 23.59 17.29
C ARG A 101 -7.30 23.37 17.76
N THR A 102 -8.26 23.44 16.83
CA THR A 102 -9.66 23.07 17.10
C THR A 102 -9.81 21.56 17.29
N ASN A 103 -10.74 21.16 18.17
CA ASN A 103 -11.17 19.77 18.30
C ASN A 103 -12.60 19.62 17.76
N ILE A 104 -12.77 18.74 16.77
CA ILE A 104 -14.09 18.28 16.33
C ILE A 104 -14.40 16.95 17.02
N TYR A 105 -15.42 16.94 17.88
CA TYR A 105 -15.92 15.71 18.49
C TYR A 105 -17.09 15.16 17.71
N VAL A 106 -16.98 13.91 17.28
CA VAL A 106 -18.03 13.23 16.51
C VAL A 106 -18.76 12.23 17.39
N LEU A 107 -20.05 12.46 17.60
CA LEU A 107 -20.90 11.60 18.42
C LEU A 107 -21.28 10.30 17.69
N PRO A 108 -21.65 9.24 18.43
CA PRO A 108 -22.09 7.99 17.83
C PRO A 108 -23.17 8.20 16.76
N GLY A 109 -22.96 7.65 15.57
CA GLY A 109 -23.77 7.95 14.39
C GLY A 109 -23.28 7.24 13.12
N LEU A 110 -24.12 7.28 12.09
CA LEU A 110 -23.77 6.91 10.72
C LEU A 110 -23.68 8.20 9.88
N TYR A 111 -22.53 8.43 9.28
CA TYR A 111 -22.19 9.63 8.54
C TYR A 111 -22.04 9.28 7.06
N ARG A 112 -22.86 9.92 6.24
CA ARG A 112 -22.94 9.77 4.77
C ARG A 112 -22.90 11.11 4.05
N GLU A 113 -22.84 12.19 4.83
CA GLU A 113 -22.76 13.56 4.33
C GLU A 113 -23.76 13.91 3.21
N GLN A 114 -25.06 13.64 3.38
CA GLN A 114 -26.08 13.92 2.34
C GLN A 114 -26.68 15.35 2.46
N PRO A 115 -26.82 16.12 1.36
CA PRO A 115 -26.23 15.87 0.04
C PRO A 115 -24.71 16.04 0.06
N SER A 116 -24.00 15.20 -0.70
CA SER A 116 -22.55 15.02 -0.58
C SER A 116 -21.72 15.81 -1.60
N TRP A 117 -22.33 16.76 -2.31
CA TRP A 117 -21.65 17.61 -3.29
C TRP A 117 -22.52 18.80 -3.71
N ASP A 118 -21.88 19.87 -4.16
CA ASP A 118 -22.53 20.93 -4.92
C ASP A 118 -22.55 20.63 -6.43
N LYS A 119 -23.59 21.06 -7.13
CA LYS A 119 -23.78 20.81 -8.57
C LYS A 119 -22.68 21.44 -9.43
N PRO A 120 -22.26 22.71 -9.23
CA PRO A 120 -21.18 23.31 -10.01
C PRO A 120 -19.87 22.55 -9.87
N CYS A 121 -19.52 22.10 -8.66
CA CYS A 121 -18.33 21.29 -8.43
C CYS A 121 -18.38 19.95 -9.18
N MET A 122 -19.54 19.28 -9.19
CA MET A 122 -19.71 18.05 -9.97
C MET A 122 -19.62 18.29 -11.48
N ASP A 123 -20.17 19.39 -11.98
CA ASP A 123 -20.14 19.71 -13.42
C ASP A 123 -18.68 20.01 -13.89
N ALA A 124 -17.80 20.44 -12.98
CA ALA A 124 -16.37 20.70 -13.24
C ALA A 124 -15.46 19.47 -13.04
N TYR A 125 -15.97 18.39 -12.45
CA TYR A 125 -15.18 17.18 -12.20
C TYR A 125 -15.16 16.26 -13.42
N GLU A 126 -14.01 16.13 -14.06
CA GLU A 126 -13.82 15.29 -15.25
C GLU A 126 -13.53 13.81 -14.94
N GLY A 127 -13.47 13.46 -13.65
CA GLY A 127 -13.08 12.12 -13.19
C GLY A 127 -11.57 11.97 -13.07
N GLY A 128 -11.12 11.28 -12.02
CA GLY A 128 -9.71 10.93 -11.83
C GLY A 128 -8.98 11.84 -10.85
N ILE A 129 -7.68 12.01 -11.09
CA ILE A 129 -6.76 12.84 -10.29
C ILE A 129 -7.22 14.31 -10.29
N VAL A 130 -7.17 14.94 -9.12
CA VAL A 130 -7.48 16.37 -8.95
C VAL A 130 -6.33 17.10 -8.27
N GLU A 131 -6.07 18.33 -8.73
CA GLU A 131 -5.05 19.21 -8.16
C GLU A 131 -5.48 19.83 -6.82
N TYR A 132 -4.51 20.37 -6.07
CA TYR A 132 -4.75 20.93 -4.74
C TYR A 132 -5.81 22.04 -4.73
N ASP A 133 -5.77 22.97 -5.68
CA ASP A 133 -6.78 24.05 -5.81
C ASP A 133 -8.21 23.51 -5.90
N PHE A 134 -8.38 22.40 -6.64
CA PHE A 134 -9.67 21.76 -6.78
C PHE A 134 -10.09 21.02 -5.50
N ILE A 135 -9.12 20.43 -4.78
CA ILE A 135 -9.38 19.87 -3.44
C ILE A 135 -9.89 20.97 -2.49
N VAL A 136 -9.28 22.16 -2.51
CA VAL A 136 -9.70 23.29 -1.68
C VAL A 136 -11.10 23.78 -2.07
N SER A 137 -11.38 23.96 -3.37
CA SER A 137 -12.63 24.57 -3.81
C SER A 137 -13.82 23.61 -3.91
N CYS A 138 -13.55 22.34 -4.26
CA CYS A 138 -14.55 21.35 -4.68
C CYS A 138 -14.22 19.92 -4.21
N GLY A 139 -13.36 19.77 -3.19
CA GLY A 139 -12.89 18.45 -2.74
C GLY A 139 -14.01 17.51 -2.30
N GLU A 140 -15.19 18.04 -1.96
CA GLU A 140 -16.34 17.22 -1.60
C GLU A 140 -16.81 16.33 -2.75
N VAL A 141 -16.48 16.57 -4.02
CA VAL A 141 -16.87 15.66 -5.12
C VAL A 141 -16.14 14.32 -5.02
N VAL A 142 -14.88 14.34 -4.56
CA VAL A 142 -14.01 13.15 -4.42
C VAL A 142 -14.13 12.55 -3.01
N ASN A 143 -14.11 13.41 -1.98
CA ASN A 143 -14.00 13.00 -0.58
C ASN A 143 -15.32 13.19 0.16
N LEU A 144 -15.64 12.31 1.11
CA LEU A 144 -16.78 12.51 1.99
C LEU A 144 -16.54 13.66 2.98
N VAL A 145 -15.28 13.82 3.40
CA VAL A 145 -14.78 14.96 4.17
C VAL A 145 -13.40 15.35 3.63
N THR A 146 -13.22 16.63 3.33
CA THR A 146 -11.98 17.25 2.89
C THR A 146 -11.47 18.19 3.98
N ILE A 147 -10.19 18.09 4.27
CA ILE A 147 -9.41 18.98 5.13
C ILE A 147 -8.20 19.39 4.31
N ALA A 148 -8.17 20.65 3.87
CA ALA A 148 -7.08 21.22 3.07
C ALA A 148 -6.41 22.34 3.88
N GLY A 149 -5.20 22.09 4.39
CA GLY A 149 -4.59 22.92 5.45
C GLY A 149 -3.75 24.11 4.98
N ASP A 150 -3.52 24.22 3.69
CA ASP A 150 -2.64 25.19 3.04
C ASP A 150 -3.43 26.14 2.13
N ASP A 151 -2.89 27.33 1.85
CA ASP A 151 -3.43 28.32 0.94
C ASP A 151 -3.00 27.99 -0.51
N PRO A 152 -3.94 27.66 -1.43
CA PRO A 152 -3.58 27.32 -2.81
C PRO A 152 -2.92 28.48 -3.59
N ASP A 153 -3.05 29.72 -3.12
CA ASP A 153 -2.48 30.89 -3.80
C ASP A 153 -0.99 31.10 -3.49
N ASP A 154 -0.42 30.38 -2.52
CA ASP A 154 0.98 30.51 -2.12
C ASP A 154 1.87 29.39 -2.70
N PRO A 155 3.19 29.63 -2.83
CA PRO A 155 4.09 28.72 -3.53
C PRO A 155 4.61 27.57 -2.66
N ASP A 156 4.37 27.57 -1.35
CA ASP A 156 4.81 26.50 -0.46
C ASP A 156 3.71 25.44 -0.27
N ILE A 157 3.95 24.47 0.61
CA ILE A 157 2.99 23.37 0.87
C ILE A 157 2.72 23.23 2.37
N LYS A 158 3.13 24.22 3.15
CA LYS A 158 3.10 24.20 4.60
C LYS A 158 1.70 24.55 5.06
N CYS A 159 1.20 23.84 6.05
CA CYS A 159 -0.08 24.22 6.63
C CYS A 159 0.01 25.61 7.28
N ASP A 160 -0.79 26.55 6.81
CA ASP A 160 -0.80 27.93 7.29
C ASP A 160 -2.21 28.45 7.65
N ASN A 161 -3.26 27.69 7.35
CA ASN A 161 -4.64 28.10 7.57
C ASN A 161 -5.23 27.64 8.91
N GLN A 162 -6.52 27.86 9.14
CA GLN A 162 -7.21 27.51 10.39
C GLN A 162 -7.31 26.00 10.69
N LEU A 163 -7.05 25.13 9.70
CA LEU A 163 -7.15 23.68 9.81
C LEU A 163 -5.84 23.02 10.27
N CYS A 164 -4.77 23.78 10.46
CA CYS A 164 -3.55 23.27 11.08
C CYS A 164 -3.80 22.85 12.53
N ASP A 165 -3.10 21.79 12.94
CA ASP A 165 -3.28 21.12 14.22
C ASP A 165 -4.72 20.60 14.44
N LEU A 166 -5.57 20.40 13.42
CA LEU A 166 -6.95 19.95 13.61
C LEU A 166 -7.01 18.54 14.22
N GLN A 167 -7.91 18.33 15.17
CA GLN A 167 -8.23 16.98 15.64
C GLN A 167 -9.69 16.60 15.42
N MET A 168 -9.92 15.41 14.89
CA MET A 168 -11.25 14.80 14.72
C MET A 168 -11.38 13.53 15.57
N ILE A 169 -12.25 13.55 16.57
CA ILE A 169 -12.29 12.53 17.63
C ILE A 169 -13.69 11.91 17.74
N GLY A 170 -13.82 10.63 17.42
CA GLY A 170 -15.01 9.86 17.69
C GLY A 170 -15.18 9.60 19.18
N THR A 171 -16.40 9.76 19.71
CA THR A 171 -16.64 9.68 21.16
C THR A 171 -17.28 8.37 21.63
N GLY A 172 -17.39 7.39 20.72
CA GLY A 172 -17.93 6.07 20.99
C GLY A 172 -17.05 5.18 21.87
N ALA A 173 -17.59 4.05 22.29
CA ALA A 173 -16.83 3.03 23.01
C ALA A 173 -15.92 2.23 22.06
N SER A 174 -16.20 2.22 20.77
CA SER A 174 -15.38 1.62 19.70
C SER A 174 -15.47 2.46 18.43
N PRO A 175 -14.55 2.27 17.46
CA PRO A 175 -14.58 3.01 16.19
C PRO A 175 -15.91 2.83 15.44
N ARG A 176 -16.55 1.67 15.58
CA ARG A 176 -17.83 1.33 14.92
C ARG A 176 -19.02 2.18 15.39
N ASP A 177 -18.94 2.79 16.56
CA ASP A 177 -19.99 3.68 17.05
C ASP A 177 -20.09 4.96 16.20
N VAL A 178 -18.99 5.35 15.53
CA VAL A 178 -18.89 6.49 14.61
C VAL A 178 -18.46 5.96 13.24
N THR A 179 -19.42 5.68 12.37
CA THR A 179 -19.13 5.11 11.04
C THR A 179 -19.36 6.14 9.94
N LEU A 180 -18.32 6.44 9.17
CA LEU A 180 -18.39 7.03 7.84
C LEU A 180 -18.65 5.93 6.81
N ARG A 181 -19.58 6.17 5.89
CA ARG A 181 -19.94 5.20 4.86
C ARG A 181 -20.18 5.90 3.53
N GLY A 182 -19.34 5.60 2.54
CA GLY A 182 -19.51 6.10 1.17
C GLY A 182 -20.74 5.45 0.53
N GLY A 183 -20.64 4.16 0.19
CA GLY A 183 -21.73 3.41 -0.44
C GLY A 183 -21.86 3.71 -1.94
N TYR A 184 -23.05 3.42 -2.48
CA TYR A 184 -23.30 3.42 -3.92
C TYR A 184 -24.47 4.33 -4.30
N ARG A 185 -24.36 4.97 -5.46
CA ARG A 185 -25.40 5.75 -6.13
C ARG A 185 -26.51 4.82 -6.65
N GLU A 186 -27.58 5.40 -7.18
CA GLU A 186 -28.75 4.63 -7.66
C GLU A 186 -28.38 3.71 -8.83
N ASP A 187 -27.54 4.20 -9.75
CA ASP A 187 -26.96 3.46 -10.88
C ASP A 187 -25.94 2.38 -10.46
N GLY A 188 -25.58 2.33 -9.17
CA GLY A 188 -24.73 1.30 -8.59
C GLY A 188 -23.25 1.61 -8.58
N ASP A 189 -22.83 2.78 -9.05
CA ASP A 189 -21.44 3.25 -8.93
C ASP A 189 -21.18 3.88 -7.54
N TRP A 190 -19.93 4.16 -7.20
CA TRP A 190 -19.52 4.75 -5.93
C TRP A 190 -20.10 6.16 -5.71
N ILE A 191 -20.42 6.48 -4.45
CA ILE A 191 -20.80 7.85 -4.05
C ILE A 191 -19.55 8.72 -3.88
N LYS A 192 -18.47 8.15 -3.33
CA LYS A 192 -17.21 8.85 -3.05
C LYS A 192 -16.01 7.97 -3.29
N HIS A 193 -14.92 8.63 -3.66
CA HIS A 193 -13.61 8.01 -3.76
C HIS A 193 -13.00 7.79 -2.38
N ASN A 194 -13.07 8.80 -1.51
CA ASN A 194 -12.42 8.76 -0.21
C ASN A 194 -13.38 9.07 0.95
N GLY A 195 -13.05 8.55 2.14
CA GLY A 195 -13.73 8.90 3.37
C GLY A 195 -13.30 10.28 3.88
N ILE A 196 -12.14 10.35 4.56
CA ILE A 196 -11.56 11.62 5.00
C ILE A 196 -10.24 11.81 4.26
N LYS A 197 -10.08 12.94 3.55
CA LYS A 197 -8.79 13.39 3.02
C LYS A 197 -8.28 14.56 3.86
N ALA A 198 -7.08 14.41 4.43
CA ALA A 198 -6.29 15.47 5.05
C ALA A 198 -5.08 15.75 4.14
N ASP A 199 -5.13 16.86 3.43
CA ASP A 199 -4.13 17.28 2.43
C ASP A 199 -3.45 18.55 2.95
N ARG A 200 -2.11 18.53 3.04
CA ARG A 200 -1.30 19.62 3.62
C ARG A 200 -1.79 20.10 4.98
N ALA A 201 -2.19 19.14 5.83
CA ALA A 201 -2.89 19.42 7.10
C ALA A 201 -2.00 19.12 8.31
N ASP A 202 -0.92 19.87 8.47
CA ASP A 202 0.11 19.60 9.47
C ASP A 202 -0.47 19.54 10.90
N GLY A 203 0.02 18.57 11.67
CA GLY A 203 -0.44 18.30 13.04
C GLY A 203 -1.80 17.60 13.13
N PHE A 204 -2.32 17.03 12.03
CA PHE A 204 -3.64 16.39 12.00
C PHE A 204 -3.74 15.17 12.93
N TYR A 205 -4.83 15.06 13.69
CA TYR A 205 -5.10 13.90 14.54
C TYR A 205 -6.51 13.36 14.30
N LEU A 206 -6.61 12.08 13.96
CA LEU A 206 -7.88 11.36 13.86
C LEU A 206 -7.91 10.23 14.87
N SER A 207 -9.05 10.06 15.58
CA SER A 207 -9.22 8.87 16.42
C SER A 207 -10.64 8.36 16.57
N ASN A 208 -10.75 7.04 16.76
CA ASN A 208 -11.95 6.33 17.20
C ASN A 208 -13.13 6.42 16.22
N MET A 209 -12.86 6.20 14.94
CA MET A 209 -13.87 6.17 13.89
C MET A 209 -13.66 5.01 12.92
N ARG A 210 -14.74 4.61 12.27
CA ARG A 210 -14.71 3.65 11.16
C ARG A 210 -15.02 4.34 9.85
N ALA A 211 -14.32 4.00 8.79
CA ALA A 211 -14.66 4.36 7.42
C ALA A 211 -14.76 3.09 6.55
N MET A 212 -15.78 3.02 5.69
CA MET A 212 -16.01 1.87 4.82
C MET A 212 -16.79 2.19 3.54
N LEU A 213 -16.64 1.31 2.54
CA LEU A 213 -17.34 1.36 1.25
C LEU A 213 -17.02 2.64 0.47
N PHE A 214 -15.74 2.85 0.22
CA PHE A 214 -15.20 3.88 -0.65
C PHE A 214 -14.52 3.25 -1.87
N ARG A 215 -14.50 3.94 -3.01
CA ARG A 215 -13.80 3.48 -4.22
C ARG A 215 -12.30 3.32 -3.95
N GLU A 216 -11.72 4.21 -3.16
CA GLU A 216 -10.28 4.24 -2.93
C GLU A 216 -10.02 4.07 -1.44
N ASN A 217 -10.04 5.16 -0.66
CA ASN A 217 -9.48 5.17 0.68
C ASN A 217 -10.52 5.41 1.77
N ALA A 218 -10.40 4.69 2.89
CA ALA A 218 -11.18 5.05 4.08
C ALA A 218 -10.66 6.34 4.73
N PHE A 219 -9.34 6.41 4.96
CA PHE A 219 -8.65 7.60 5.46
C PHE A 219 -7.44 7.88 4.58
N TYR A 220 -7.25 9.13 4.19
CA TYR A 220 -6.19 9.57 3.29
C TYR A 220 -5.47 10.78 3.89
N VAL A 221 -4.16 10.66 4.14
CA VAL A 221 -3.29 11.78 4.51
C VAL A 221 -2.29 12.04 3.38
N HIS A 222 -2.14 13.29 2.95
CA HIS A 222 -1.33 13.65 1.78
C HIS A 222 -0.50 14.90 2.05
N GLU A 223 0.79 14.89 1.71
CA GLU A 223 1.70 16.05 1.84
C GLU A 223 1.66 16.70 3.23
N THR A 224 1.60 15.89 4.29
CA THR A 224 1.34 16.39 5.64
C THR A 224 2.53 16.10 6.55
N ASP A 225 3.00 17.13 7.26
CA ASP A 225 4.02 17.02 8.29
C ASP A 225 3.39 16.87 9.68
N GLY A 226 3.55 15.69 10.28
CA GLY A 226 2.97 15.39 11.57
C GLY A 226 1.50 14.98 11.47
N TYR A 227 1.23 13.70 11.64
CA TYR A 227 -0.14 13.21 11.73
C TYR A 227 -0.27 11.99 12.65
N VAL A 228 -1.46 11.81 13.22
CA VAL A 228 -1.81 10.58 13.96
C VAL A 228 -3.15 10.05 13.50
N LEU A 229 -3.17 8.81 13.04
CA LEU A 229 -4.38 8.01 12.85
C LEU A 229 -4.43 6.94 13.94
N ASP A 230 -5.21 7.17 14.99
CA ASP A 230 -5.27 6.30 16.17
C ASP A 230 -6.62 5.61 16.31
N ARG A 231 -6.62 4.31 16.62
CA ARG A 231 -7.83 3.58 17.01
C ARG A 231 -8.94 3.70 15.96
N PHE A 232 -8.67 3.29 14.73
CA PHE A 232 -9.64 3.35 13.63
C PHE A 232 -9.96 1.96 13.06
N GLU A 233 -11.07 1.87 12.31
CA GLU A 233 -11.37 0.71 11.44
C GLU A 233 -11.51 1.18 9.99
N GLY A 234 -10.67 0.66 9.09
CA GLY A 234 -10.72 0.92 7.64
C GLY A 234 -11.08 -0.37 6.91
N SER A 235 -12.24 -0.45 6.26
CA SER A 235 -12.70 -1.73 5.74
C SER A 235 -13.60 -1.68 4.52
N HIS A 236 -13.62 -2.75 3.73
CA HIS A 236 -14.55 -2.94 2.61
C HIS A 236 -14.46 -1.84 1.54
N ASN A 237 -13.26 -1.29 1.32
CA ASN A 237 -13.00 -0.36 0.22
C ASN A 237 -12.46 -1.11 -0.99
N ASP A 238 -12.62 -0.57 -2.20
CA ASP A 238 -12.05 -1.20 -3.40
C ASP A 238 -10.52 -1.11 -3.44
N LEU A 239 -9.91 -0.10 -2.79
CA LEU A 239 -8.46 -0.04 -2.60
C LEU A 239 -8.04 -0.16 -1.14
N TYR A 240 -7.90 0.94 -0.39
CA TYR A 240 -7.13 0.96 0.86
C TYR A 240 -7.98 1.19 2.11
N GLY A 241 -7.55 0.59 3.22
CA GLY A 241 -8.04 0.97 4.55
C GLY A 241 -7.52 2.34 4.98
N VAL A 242 -6.22 2.57 4.76
CA VAL A 242 -5.56 3.87 4.92
C VAL A 242 -4.54 4.03 3.81
N LEU A 243 -4.49 5.23 3.24
CA LEU A 243 -3.39 5.67 2.38
C LEU A 243 -2.77 6.92 2.99
N THR A 244 -1.45 6.92 3.16
CA THR A 244 -0.67 8.11 3.48
C THR A 244 0.40 8.27 2.43
N PHE A 245 0.55 9.47 1.88
CA PHE A 245 1.42 9.72 0.74
C PHE A 245 2.23 11.00 0.92
N THR A 246 3.54 10.92 0.65
CA THR A 246 4.48 12.05 0.75
C THR A 246 4.41 12.81 2.07
N SER A 247 4.48 12.07 3.17
CA SER A 247 4.34 12.62 4.53
C SER A 247 5.52 12.26 5.44
N ASP A 248 5.70 13.04 6.51
CA ASP A 248 6.67 12.81 7.60
C ASP A 248 5.98 12.95 8.97
N HIS A 249 6.67 12.52 10.03
CA HIS A 249 6.20 12.53 11.43
C HIS A 249 4.84 11.85 11.63
N GLY A 250 4.59 10.79 10.86
CA GLY A 250 3.35 10.04 10.87
C GLY A 250 3.29 8.94 11.93
N VAL A 251 2.12 8.74 12.54
CA VAL A 251 1.82 7.56 13.36
C VAL A 251 0.47 6.96 12.99
N ILE A 252 0.47 5.69 12.63
CA ILE A 252 -0.71 4.88 12.35
C ILE A 252 -0.79 3.80 13.44
N SER A 253 -1.77 3.91 14.34
CA SER A 253 -1.78 3.09 15.55
C SER A 253 -3.14 2.53 15.96
N ASN A 254 -3.10 1.41 16.70
CA ASN A 254 -4.26 0.78 17.33
C ASN A 254 -5.39 0.45 16.33
N CYS A 255 -5.04 0.09 15.11
CA CYS A 255 -6.00 0.02 14.01
C CYS A 255 -6.52 -1.40 13.72
N ASN A 256 -7.65 -1.47 13.04
CA ASN A 256 -8.21 -2.70 12.51
C ASN A 256 -8.57 -2.50 11.03
N ALA A 257 -7.76 -3.01 10.10
CA ALA A 257 -7.95 -2.80 8.68
C ALA A 257 -8.19 -4.12 7.95
N HIS A 258 -9.33 -4.23 7.24
CA HIS A 258 -9.73 -5.50 6.65
C HIS A 258 -10.68 -5.41 5.45
N HIS A 259 -10.65 -6.44 4.59
CA HIS A 259 -11.50 -6.55 3.41
C HIS A 259 -11.34 -5.40 2.41
N ASN A 260 -10.12 -4.88 2.30
CA ASN A 260 -9.78 -3.86 1.31
C ASN A 260 -9.16 -4.53 0.07
N GLY A 261 -9.53 -4.05 -1.12
CA GLY A 261 -9.13 -4.65 -2.41
C GLY A 261 -7.66 -4.47 -2.77
N ASP A 262 -6.96 -3.53 -2.14
CA ASP A 262 -5.51 -3.47 -2.09
C ASP A 262 -5.06 -3.73 -0.64
N SER A 263 -4.58 -2.71 0.09
CA SER A 263 -3.97 -2.93 1.39
C SER A 263 -4.79 -2.44 2.59
N GLY A 264 -4.54 -3.05 3.76
CA GLY A 264 -5.08 -2.54 5.02
C GLY A 264 -4.51 -1.17 5.38
N VAL A 265 -3.19 -1.01 5.24
CA VAL A 265 -2.44 0.22 5.53
C VAL A 265 -1.40 0.43 4.43
N TYR A 266 -1.35 1.64 3.87
CA TYR A 266 -0.41 2.04 2.85
C TYR A 266 0.32 3.34 3.22
N PRO A 267 1.56 3.30 3.75
CA PRO A 267 2.42 4.46 3.87
C PRO A 267 3.38 4.52 2.67
N GLY A 268 2.88 5.04 1.55
CA GLY A 268 3.65 5.18 0.31
C GLY A 268 4.41 6.49 0.24
N SER A 269 5.59 6.49 -0.39
CA SER A 269 6.46 7.67 -0.48
C SER A 269 6.58 8.38 0.86
N ALA A 270 6.83 7.65 1.95
CA ALA A 270 7.15 8.30 3.22
C ALA A 270 8.48 9.05 3.08
N ALA A 271 8.68 10.14 3.83
CA ALA A 271 9.90 10.94 3.72
C ALA A 271 11.17 10.09 3.94
N ASP A 272 12.15 10.22 3.04
CA ASP A 272 13.41 9.49 3.18
C ASP A 272 14.39 10.19 4.12
N VAL A 273 14.04 10.15 5.41
CA VAL A 273 14.81 10.78 6.49
C VAL A 273 16.13 10.06 6.79
N ASN A 274 16.37 8.89 6.17
CA ASN A 274 17.60 8.10 6.33
C ASN A 274 18.41 7.94 5.03
N SER A 275 18.06 8.63 3.94
CA SER A 275 18.76 8.60 2.63
C SER A 275 20.29 8.70 2.65
N THR A 276 20.89 9.29 3.69
CA THR A 276 22.34 9.45 3.83
C THR A 276 22.98 8.45 4.80
N SER A 277 22.16 7.66 5.50
CA SER A 277 22.59 6.58 6.38
C SER A 277 23.12 5.41 5.56
N ARG A 278 24.16 4.76 6.09
CA ARG A 278 24.61 3.43 5.62
C ARG A 278 24.26 2.33 6.61
N ASN A 279 23.61 2.69 7.71
CA ASN A 279 23.23 1.76 8.75
C ASN A 279 21.83 1.22 8.43
N THR A 280 21.73 -0.07 8.18
CA THR A 280 20.45 -0.76 7.96
C THR A 280 19.57 -0.73 9.21
N GLY A 281 20.14 -0.84 10.42
CA GLY A 281 19.39 -0.74 11.67
C GLY A 281 20.15 -1.24 12.90
N PRO A 282 19.67 -0.97 14.14
CA PRO A 282 18.48 -0.16 14.45
C PRO A 282 18.69 1.32 14.13
N LEU A 283 17.60 2.01 13.80
CA LEU A 283 17.57 3.43 13.44
C LEU A 283 17.05 4.28 14.61
N ASN A 284 17.30 5.59 14.56
CA ASN A 284 16.86 6.54 15.60
C ASN A 284 15.77 7.51 15.10
N ARG A 285 15.44 7.48 13.82
CA ARG A 285 14.45 8.35 13.17
C ARG A 285 13.76 7.57 12.05
N TRP A 286 12.44 7.68 11.99
CA TRP A 286 11.58 7.10 10.96
C TRP A 286 10.55 8.14 10.53
N ALA A 287 10.12 8.12 9.27
CA ALA A 287 9.13 9.06 8.78
C ALA A 287 7.71 8.70 9.23
N THR A 288 7.38 7.42 9.20
CA THR A 288 6.07 6.92 9.64
C THR A 288 6.21 5.69 10.52
N GLU A 289 5.50 5.69 11.65
CA GLU A 289 5.35 4.55 12.55
C GLU A 289 4.02 3.83 12.30
N VAL A 290 4.04 2.50 12.21
CA VAL A 290 2.85 1.65 12.13
C VAL A 290 2.88 0.65 13.27
N VAL A 291 1.99 0.81 14.25
CA VAL A 291 2.09 0.08 15.53
C VAL A 291 0.75 -0.41 16.08
N ASN A 292 0.76 -1.61 16.69
CA ASN A 292 -0.40 -2.20 17.36
C ASN A 292 -1.64 -2.34 16.44
N CYS A 293 -1.43 -2.56 15.15
CA CYS A 293 -2.49 -2.75 14.18
C CYS A 293 -2.82 -4.24 13.96
N ASN A 294 -4.09 -4.49 13.59
CA ASN A 294 -4.62 -5.78 13.17
C ASN A 294 -5.01 -5.69 11.69
N LEU A 295 -4.17 -6.22 10.82
CA LEU A 295 -4.26 -6.11 9.36
C LEU A 295 -4.62 -7.48 8.80
N HIS A 296 -5.86 -7.65 8.33
CA HIS A 296 -6.36 -8.98 7.96
C HIS A 296 -7.42 -9.00 6.89
N HIS A 297 -7.51 -10.09 6.13
CA HIS A 297 -8.51 -10.29 5.08
C HIS A 297 -8.48 -9.20 4.01
N ASN A 298 -7.33 -8.59 3.75
CA ASN A 298 -7.10 -7.69 2.63
C ASN A 298 -6.36 -8.44 1.53
N ALA A 299 -6.33 -7.86 0.32
CA ALA A 299 -5.42 -8.36 -0.71
C ALA A 299 -3.97 -8.33 -0.17
N LEU A 300 -3.57 -7.19 0.41
CA LEU A 300 -2.31 -6.96 1.10
C LEU A 300 -2.55 -6.55 2.57
N GLY A 301 -1.85 -7.13 3.54
CA GLY A 301 -1.94 -6.64 4.92
C GLY A 301 -1.45 -5.19 5.03
N MET A 302 -0.26 -4.94 4.49
CA MET A 302 0.35 -3.62 4.35
C MET A 302 1.07 -3.52 2.99
N SER A 303 1.11 -2.34 2.40
CA SER A 303 1.89 -2.08 1.17
C SER A 303 2.55 -0.71 1.25
N GLY A 304 3.68 -0.50 0.58
CA GLY A 304 4.37 0.78 0.60
C GLY A 304 5.36 0.91 -0.56
N THR A 305 4.90 1.40 -1.70
CA THR A 305 5.77 1.83 -2.78
C THR A 305 6.56 3.05 -2.33
N ALA A 306 7.89 3.03 -2.48
CA ALA A 306 8.76 4.05 -1.88
C ALA A 306 8.47 4.27 -0.38
N GLY A 307 8.09 3.20 0.33
CA GLY A 307 7.85 3.25 1.78
C GLY A 307 9.15 3.45 2.55
N ASN A 308 9.70 4.66 2.52
CA ASN A 308 11.00 4.96 3.09
C ASN A 308 10.95 5.17 4.59
N SER A 309 12.02 4.76 5.28
CA SER A 309 12.23 5.08 6.69
C SER A 309 11.01 4.73 7.55
N LEU A 310 10.33 3.62 7.27
CA LEU A 310 9.15 3.17 8.01
C LEU A 310 9.58 2.44 9.29
N TYR A 311 8.82 2.59 10.38
CA TYR A 311 8.95 1.74 11.55
C TYR A 311 7.65 0.97 11.81
N VAL A 312 7.65 -0.32 11.46
CA VAL A 312 6.48 -1.19 11.48
C VAL A 312 6.67 -2.24 12.56
N HIS A 313 5.95 -2.11 13.68
CA HIS A 313 6.20 -3.00 14.82
C HIS A 313 4.99 -3.38 15.66
N ASN A 314 5.09 -4.52 16.34
CA ASN A 314 4.05 -5.06 17.22
C ASN A 314 2.67 -5.22 16.54
N ASN A 315 2.66 -5.46 15.22
CA ASN A 315 1.43 -5.65 14.46
C ASN A 315 1.03 -7.13 14.36
N ARG A 316 -0.24 -7.36 14.04
CA ARG A 316 -0.78 -8.66 13.62
C ARG A 316 -1.17 -8.55 12.16
N ILE A 317 -0.44 -9.25 11.29
CA ILE A 317 -0.58 -9.21 9.84
C ILE A 317 -0.94 -10.63 9.38
N HIS A 318 -2.22 -10.88 9.13
CA HIS A 318 -2.67 -12.26 8.97
C HIS A 318 -3.91 -12.46 8.11
N HIS A 319 -4.07 -13.65 7.53
CA HIS A 319 -5.25 -13.98 6.71
C HIS A 319 -5.47 -12.97 5.58
N ASN A 320 -4.40 -12.41 5.03
CA ASN A 320 -4.43 -11.63 3.79
C ASN A 320 -4.07 -12.55 2.62
N GLY A 321 -4.07 -12.03 1.39
CA GLY A 321 -3.42 -12.73 0.28
C GLY A 321 -1.90 -12.68 0.38
N LEU A 322 -1.36 -11.51 0.73
CA LEU A 322 0.05 -11.27 1.07
C LEU A 322 0.14 -10.49 2.39
N GLY A 323 1.11 -10.81 3.24
CA GLY A 323 1.28 -10.13 4.53
C GLY A 323 1.68 -8.66 4.38
N PHE A 324 2.90 -8.37 3.94
CA PHE A 324 3.30 -7.00 3.58
C PHE A 324 4.18 -6.91 2.34
N ILE A 325 4.25 -5.73 1.77
CA ILE A 325 5.23 -5.38 0.72
C ILE A 325 5.79 -3.97 0.94
N VAL A 326 7.10 -3.82 0.76
CA VAL A 326 7.76 -2.54 0.53
C VAL A 326 8.62 -2.66 -0.72
N GLU A 327 8.45 -1.73 -1.66
CA GLU A 327 8.91 -1.97 -3.02
C GLU A 327 9.31 -0.73 -3.83
N SER A 328 10.15 -0.99 -4.83
CA SER A 328 10.68 -0.07 -5.83
C SER A 328 10.31 -0.49 -7.28
N ILE A 329 9.17 -1.13 -7.45
CA ILE A 329 8.53 -1.64 -8.67
C ILE A 329 7.74 -0.52 -9.35
N LEU A 330 6.85 0.17 -8.65
CA LEU A 330 5.93 1.13 -9.26
C LEU A 330 6.62 2.50 -9.41
N GLY A 331 7.08 2.80 -10.63
CA GLY A 331 7.79 4.05 -10.96
C GLY A 331 6.96 5.32 -10.70
N GLY A 332 7.64 6.48 -10.61
CA GLY A 332 7.01 7.80 -10.44
C GLY A 332 6.74 8.22 -8.99
N HIS A 333 7.00 7.35 -8.01
CA HIS A 333 6.85 7.66 -6.59
C HIS A 333 8.01 8.53 -6.07
N PRO A 334 7.75 9.64 -5.33
CA PRO A 334 8.79 10.43 -4.71
C PRO A 334 9.64 9.64 -3.71
N GLY A 335 10.94 9.93 -3.67
CA GLY A 335 11.87 9.26 -2.75
C GLY A 335 12.27 7.84 -3.16
N MET A 336 12.04 7.43 -4.41
CA MET A 336 12.53 6.15 -4.92
C MET A 336 14.07 6.16 -5.10
N PRO A 337 14.74 4.99 -4.97
CA PRO A 337 14.21 3.67 -4.60
C PRO A 337 13.76 3.60 -3.12
N GLN A 338 12.93 2.60 -2.79
CA GLN A 338 12.51 2.36 -1.41
C GLN A 338 13.73 2.06 -0.52
N ASP A 339 13.78 2.66 0.67
CA ASP A 339 14.95 2.62 1.55
C ASP A 339 14.61 2.62 3.06
N HIS A 340 15.44 1.94 3.87
CA HIS A 340 15.42 1.99 5.34
C HIS A 340 14.08 1.62 6.04
N GLY A 341 13.34 0.62 5.55
CA GLY A 341 12.18 0.09 6.27
C GLY A 341 12.57 -0.81 7.45
N TRP A 342 12.05 -0.54 8.64
CA TRP A 342 12.31 -1.30 9.86
C TRP A 342 11.07 -2.07 10.31
N PHE A 343 11.14 -3.39 10.26
CA PHE A 343 10.04 -4.31 10.60
C PHE A 343 10.42 -5.15 11.82
N GLU A 344 9.78 -4.89 12.95
CA GLU A 344 10.16 -5.50 14.24
C GLU A 344 8.99 -6.05 15.06
N ASP A 345 9.19 -7.20 15.70
CA ASP A 345 8.23 -7.79 16.66
C ASP A 345 6.80 -7.95 16.09
N ASN A 346 6.66 -8.11 14.78
CA ASN A 346 5.37 -8.36 14.14
C ASN A 346 5.02 -9.85 14.18
N LYS A 347 3.72 -10.13 14.15
CA LYS A 347 3.16 -11.48 13.97
C LYS A 347 2.60 -11.58 12.56
N ILE A 348 3.28 -12.33 11.70
CA ILE A 348 2.98 -12.43 10.26
C ILE A 348 2.59 -13.87 9.94
N TYR A 349 1.30 -14.14 9.75
CA TYR A 349 0.87 -15.53 9.66
C TYR A 349 -0.40 -15.80 8.87
N SER A 350 -0.51 -17.01 8.35
CA SER A 350 -1.72 -17.49 7.65
C SER A 350 -2.16 -16.56 6.50
N ASN A 351 -1.22 -15.87 5.83
CA ASN A 351 -1.55 -14.99 4.71
C ASN A 351 -1.74 -15.80 3.42
N ASN A 352 -2.80 -16.62 3.38
CA ASN A 352 -3.09 -17.58 2.32
C ASN A 352 -4.46 -17.37 1.67
N GLU A 353 -5.13 -16.25 1.93
CA GLU A 353 -6.46 -15.98 1.35
C GLU A 353 -6.32 -15.67 -0.13
N ASN A 354 -6.73 -16.61 -0.98
CA ASN A 354 -6.68 -16.40 -2.43
C ASN A 354 -7.94 -15.69 -2.93
N TYR A 355 -7.84 -14.39 -3.17
CA TYR A 355 -8.92 -13.59 -3.74
C TYR A 355 -9.01 -13.67 -5.26
N TYR A 356 -7.93 -14.05 -5.94
CA TYR A 356 -7.90 -14.15 -7.40
C TYR A 356 -8.82 -15.27 -7.87
N GLU A 357 -8.57 -16.50 -7.41
CA GLU A 357 -9.42 -17.67 -7.71
C GLU A 357 -10.88 -17.45 -7.27
N LYS A 358 -11.07 -16.78 -6.14
CA LYS A 358 -12.38 -16.63 -5.50
C LYS A 358 -13.26 -15.57 -6.16
N TYR A 359 -12.66 -14.46 -6.60
CA TYR A 359 -13.41 -13.26 -6.97
C TYR A 359 -12.99 -12.59 -8.28
N VAL A 360 -11.81 -12.90 -8.85
CA VAL A 360 -11.27 -12.22 -10.02
C VAL A 360 -11.29 -13.11 -11.27
N GLN A 361 -10.78 -14.33 -11.17
CA GLN A 361 -10.65 -15.23 -12.31
C GLN A 361 -12.01 -15.83 -12.73
N GLY A 362 -12.27 -15.84 -14.03
CA GLY A 362 -13.53 -16.32 -14.63
C GLY A 362 -14.49 -15.19 -15.02
N GLU A 363 -15.24 -15.41 -16.10
CA GLU A 363 -16.09 -14.36 -16.72
C GLU A 363 -17.21 -13.86 -15.78
N ASP A 364 -17.77 -14.75 -14.95
CA ASP A 364 -18.86 -14.43 -14.01
C ASP A 364 -18.36 -14.02 -12.61
N ALA A 365 -17.04 -13.88 -12.43
CA ALA A 365 -16.47 -13.57 -11.13
C ALA A 365 -16.88 -12.16 -10.65
N PRO A 366 -17.18 -11.96 -9.35
CA PRO A 366 -17.70 -10.68 -8.85
C PRO A 366 -16.87 -9.45 -9.23
N CYS A 367 -15.52 -9.55 -9.23
CA CYS A 367 -14.64 -8.44 -9.57
C CYS A 367 -14.63 -8.08 -11.07
N GLN A 368 -15.24 -8.91 -11.93
CA GLN A 368 -15.44 -8.59 -13.35
C GLN A 368 -16.63 -7.65 -13.60
N SER A 369 -17.52 -7.46 -12.62
CA SER A 369 -18.63 -6.52 -12.78
C SER A 369 -18.12 -5.10 -13.03
N ARG A 370 -18.84 -4.38 -13.90
CA ARG A 370 -18.65 -2.94 -14.13
C ARG A 370 -19.48 -2.08 -13.18
N VAL A 371 -20.41 -2.68 -12.44
CA VAL A 371 -21.27 -1.99 -11.48
C VAL A 371 -20.74 -2.26 -10.08
N ALA A 372 -20.15 -1.24 -9.45
CA ALA A 372 -19.47 -1.38 -8.15
C ALA A 372 -20.36 -2.04 -7.06
N ARG A 373 -21.66 -1.72 -7.05
CA ARG A 373 -22.63 -2.31 -6.12
C ARG A 373 -22.76 -3.84 -6.26
N GLU A 374 -22.61 -4.36 -7.48
CA GLU A 374 -22.77 -5.77 -7.80
C GLU A 374 -21.54 -6.61 -7.41
N VAL A 375 -20.34 -6.00 -7.41
CA VAL A 375 -19.09 -6.65 -6.95
C VAL A 375 -19.25 -7.23 -5.55
N GLY A 376 -19.98 -6.53 -4.67
CA GLY A 376 -20.33 -7.07 -3.36
C GLY A 376 -19.29 -6.80 -2.27
N HIS A 377 -18.54 -5.70 -2.32
CA HIS A 377 -17.62 -5.30 -1.24
C HIS A 377 -18.31 -5.25 0.13
N HIS A 378 -19.59 -4.85 0.19
CA HIS A 378 -20.37 -4.86 1.43
C HIS A 378 -20.62 -6.26 2.04
N LYS A 379 -20.32 -7.32 1.30
CA LYS A 379 -20.38 -8.73 1.72
C LYS A 379 -18.98 -9.31 1.99
N GLY A 380 -17.93 -8.51 1.86
CA GLY A 380 -16.54 -8.94 2.06
C GLY A 380 -15.83 -9.43 0.80
N VAL A 381 -16.32 -9.10 -0.40
CA VAL A 381 -15.57 -9.33 -1.64
C VAL A 381 -14.37 -8.39 -1.68
N VAL A 382 -13.20 -8.96 -1.98
CA VAL A 382 -11.90 -8.29 -2.09
C VAL A 382 -11.44 -8.46 -3.52
N CYS A 383 -11.06 -7.37 -4.19
CA CYS A 383 -10.69 -7.35 -5.59
C CYS A 383 -9.25 -6.82 -5.77
N PRO A 384 -8.22 -7.69 -5.71
CA PRO A 384 -6.82 -7.32 -5.87
C PRO A 384 -6.56 -6.34 -7.02
N ALA A 385 -6.01 -5.17 -6.70
CA ALA A 385 -5.63 -4.16 -7.68
C ALA A 385 -4.41 -4.59 -8.52
N PHE A 386 -3.46 -5.28 -7.90
CA PHE A 386 -2.22 -5.78 -8.51
C PHE A 386 -2.10 -7.30 -8.33
N GLY A 387 -1.21 -7.93 -9.10
CA GLY A 387 -0.85 -9.33 -8.96
C GLY A 387 0.30 -9.49 -7.96
N PHE A 388 0.11 -10.34 -6.96
CA PHE A 388 1.10 -10.62 -5.91
C PHE A 388 1.10 -12.10 -5.53
N PRO A 389 2.23 -12.65 -5.04
CA PRO A 389 2.36 -14.06 -4.70
C PRO A 389 1.56 -14.39 -3.43
N VAL A 390 0.40 -15.03 -3.63
CA VAL A 390 -0.47 -15.49 -2.54
C VAL A 390 0.29 -16.47 -1.66
N GLY A 391 0.12 -16.37 -0.33
CA GLY A 391 0.79 -17.28 0.62
C GLY A 391 2.12 -16.77 1.14
N THR A 392 2.48 -15.51 0.86
CA THR A 392 3.76 -14.92 1.27
C THR A 392 3.59 -14.04 2.51
N GLY A 393 4.54 -14.11 3.45
CA GLY A 393 4.53 -13.28 4.66
C GLY A 393 4.98 -11.84 4.40
N GLY A 394 6.06 -11.64 3.66
CA GLY A 394 6.57 -10.31 3.32
C GLY A 394 7.35 -10.28 2.01
N ILE A 395 7.24 -9.19 1.25
CA ILE A 395 8.02 -8.91 0.04
C ILE A 395 8.86 -7.66 0.25
N ILE A 396 10.14 -7.75 -0.09
CA ILE A 396 11.10 -6.66 0.01
C ILE A 396 11.74 -6.46 -1.37
N VAL A 397 11.54 -5.26 -1.93
CA VAL A 397 12.18 -4.80 -3.19
C VAL A 397 12.72 -3.39 -2.96
N GLY A 398 13.74 -3.26 -2.12
CA GLY A 398 14.31 -1.98 -1.73
C GLY A 398 15.54 -2.14 -0.85
N ASN A 399 16.07 -1.05 -0.32
CA ASN A 399 17.38 -1.03 0.30
C ASN A 399 17.33 -0.86 1.82
N HIS A 400 18.39 -1.31 2.49
CA HIS A 400 18.61 -1.08 3.91
C HIS A 400 17.41 -1.44 4.81
N ASN A 401 16.59 -2.41 4.41
CA ASN A 401 15.48 -2.84 5.25
C ASN A 401 15.98 -3.73 6.39
N PHE A 402 15.54 -3.43 7.61
CA PHE A 402 15.88 -4.17 8.82
C PHE A 402 14.68 -5.00 9.28
N ILE A 403 14.71 -6.30 8.97
CA ILE A 403 13.63 -7.25 9.25
C ILE A 403 14.04 -8.09 10.46
N ASN A 404 13.65 -7.64 11.65
CA ASN A 404 14.19 -8.13 12.91
C ASN A 404 13.14 -8.70 13.86
N SER A 405 13.43 -9.81 14.55
CA SER A 405 12.59 -10.33 15.67
C SER A 405 11.11 -10.58 15.32
N ASN A 406 10.75 -10.78 14.06
CA ASN A 406 9.36 -11.06 13.69
C ASN A 406 9.02 -12.54 13.92
N GLN A 407 7.75 -12.82 14.24
CA GLN A 407 7.22 -14.18 14.33
C GLN A 407 6.43 -14.49 13.05
N VAL A 408 6.90 -15.45 12.26
CA VAL A 408 6.41 -15.73 10.90
C VAL A 408 6.09 -17.20 10.70
N TRP A 409 4.82 -17.54 10.51
CA TRP A 409 4.40 -18.95 10.42
C TRP A 409 3.14 -19.15 9.57
N ASP A 410 2.90 -20.37 9.09
CA ASP A 410 1.73 -20.76 8.30
C ASP A 410 1.50 -19.89 7.04
N ASN A 411 2.55 -19.30 6.45
CA ASN A 411 2.48 -18.68 5.12
C ASN A 411 2.92 -19.72 4.08
N TRP A 412 1.98 -20.22 3.29
CA TRP A 412 2.13 -21.48 2.56
C TRP A 412 3.07 -21.41 1.36
N ARG A 413 3.36 -20.22 0.83
CA ARG A 413 4.35 -20.02 -0.23
C ARG A 413 5.71 -19.72 0.37
N GLN A 414 5.83 -18.58 1.05
CA GLN A 414 7.11 -18.05 1.55
C GLN A 414 6.93 -17.29 2.86
N GLY A 415 7.91 -17.39 3.77
CA GLY A 415 8.02 -16.48 4.91
C GLY A 415 8.32 -15.07 4.43
N PHE A 416 9.48 -14.90 3.79
CA PHE A 416 9.90 -13.65 3.16
C PHE A 416 10.41 -13.87 1.74
N MET A 417 10.20 -12.87 0.89
CA MET A 417 10.70 -12.78 -0.48
C MET A 417 11.57 -11.53 -0.62
N LEU A 418 12.82 -11.71 -1.05
CA LEU A 418 13.71 -10.64 -1.48
C LEU A 418 14.07 -10.86 -2.95
N PHE A 419 13.86 -9.85 -3.79
CA PHE A 419 14.30 -9.92 -5.18
C PHE A 419 14.55 -8.56 -5.77
N TRP A 420 15.40 -8.51 -6.78
CA TRP A 420 15.67 -7.30 -7.56
C TRP A 420 14.67 -7.17 -8.71
N VAL A 421 14.35 -5.92 -9.05
CA VAL A 421 13.60 -5.61 -10.28
C VAL A 421 14.36 -4.68 -11.20
N PRO A 422 14.36 -4.93 -12.54
CA PRO A 422 14.99 -4.04 -13.50
C PRO A 422 14.26 -2.69 -13.60
N PRO A 423 14.89 -1.56 -13.22
CA PRO A 423 14.27 -0.25 -13.28
C PRO A 423 13.86 0.18 -14.69
N ALA A 424 14.66 -0.15 -15.71
CA ALA A 424 14.31 0.15 -17.09
C ALA A 424 13.01 -0.54 -17.52
N LEU A 425 12.75 -1.76 -17.01
CA LEU A 425 11.58 -2.54 -17.39
C LEU A 425 10.34 -2.15 -16.58
N LEU A 426 10.47 -2.02 -15.25
CA LEU A 426 9.30 -1.81 -14.36
C LEU A 426 9.03 -0.34 -14.05
N ARG A 427 10.07 0.51 -14.01
CA ARG A 427 9.94 1.94 -13.69
C ARG A 427 10.07 2.87 -14.88
N GLY A 428 10.49 2.36 -16.04
CA GLY A 428 10.86 3.19 -17.19
C GLY A 428 12.10 4.04 -16.95
N ASP A 429 12.94 3.68 -15.97
CA ASP A 429 14.18 4.36 -15.66
C ASP A 429 15.34 3.73 -16.42
N TYR A 430 15.80 4.40 -17.47
CA TYR A 430 16.87 3.93 -18.35
C TYR A 430 18.26 4.44 -17.94
N ASN A 431 18.40 5.09 -16.78
CA ASN A 431 19.71 5.50 -16.30
C ASN A 431 20.54 4.24 -15.99
N PRO A 432 21.71 4.04 -16.64
CA PRO A 432 22.53 2.86 -16.40
C PRO A 432 23.01 2.74 -14.95
N LEU A 433 23.15 3.86 -14.23
CA LEU A 433 23.56 3.88 -12.83
C LEU A 433 22.47 3.39 -11.88
N HIS A 434 21.21 3.41 -12.31
CA HIS A 434 20.10 3.02 -11.46
C HIS A 434 19.76 1.54 -11.59
N GLN A 435 20.32 0.79 -12.56
CA GLN A 435 19.84 -0.57 -12.86
C GLN A 435 20.06 -1.60 -11.73
N GLN A 436 20.83 -1.28 -10.70
CA GLN A 436 21.12 -2.14 -9.56
C GLN A 436 20.80 -1.43 -8.22
N ASP A 437 19.94 -0.42 -8.26
CA ASP A 437 19.68 0.49 -7.14
C ASP A 437 18.64 0.00 -6.13
N ASN A 438 18.17 -1.25 -6.23
CA ASN A 438 17.20 -1.81 -5.31
C ASN A 438 17.62 -3.20 -4.82
N SER A 439 17.06 -3.60 -3.69
CA SER A 439 17.28 -4.91 -3.05
C SER A 439 18.70 -5.10 -2.50
N ASN A 440 19.33 -4.02 -2.02
CA ASN A 440 20.66 -4.03 -1.40
C ASN A 440 20.62 -3.80 0.11
N HIS A 441 21.61 -4.30 0.82
CA HIS A 441 21.89 -4.01 2.24
C HIS A 441 20.74 -4.35 3.21
N ASN A 442 19.86 -5.28 2.85
CA ASN A 442 18.77 -5.74 3.70
C ASN A 442 19.27 -6.76 4.73
N ALA A 443 18.77 -6.70 5.95
CA ALA A 443 19.16 -7.59 7.03
C ALA A 443 17.94 -8.33 7.61
N PHE A 444 17.97 -9.65 7.58
CA PHE A 444 16.96 -10.53 8.18
C PHE A 444 17.54 -11.17 9.43
N THR A 445 17.18 -10.64 10.61
CA THR A 445 17.81 -11.05 11.86
C THR A 445 16.81 -11.52 12.91
N LYS A 446 17.15 -12.58 13.66
CA LYS A 446 16.41 -13.00 14.86
C LYS A 446 14.91 -13.31 14.63
N ASN A 447 14.48 -13.53 13.40
CA ASN A 447 13.09 -13.87 13.13
C ASN A 447 12.81 -15.31 13.58
N GLU A 448 11.62 -15.53 14.12
CA GLU A 448 11.11 -16.84 14.54
C GLU A 448 10.22 -17.42 13.42
N LEU A 449 10.66 -18.52 12.81
CA LEU A 449 10.16 -19.01 11.53
C LEU A 449 9.50 -20.39 11.67
N GLY A 450 8.27 -20.52 11.17
CA GLY A 450 7.58 -21.80 11.00
C GLY A 450 6.95 -22.38 12.27
N TYR A 451 6.78 -21.59 13.33
CA TYR A 451 6.03 -22.01 14.52
C TYR A 451 5.26 -20.86 15.18
N SER A 452 4.12 -21.20 15.76
CA SER A 452 3.29 -20.24 16.48
C SER A 452 3.94 -19.80 17.81
N PRO A 453 3.48 -18.68 18.41
CA PRO A 453 3.93 -18.25 19.74
C PRO A 453 3.69 -19.25 20.88
N LYS A 454 2.88 -20.30 20.62
CA LYS A 454 2.64 -21.42 21.56
C LYS A 454 3.56 -22.62 21.31
N GLY A 455 4.55 -22.49 20.43
CA GLY A 455 5.48 -23.57 20.05
C GLY A 455 4.91 -24.61 19.09
N LYS A 456 3.66 -24.46 18.63
CA LYS A 456 3.09 -25.36 17.60
C LYS A 456 3.81 -25.14 16.28
N VAL A 457 4.40 -26.19 15.73
CA VAL A 457 5.02 -26.21 14.39
C VAL A 457 3.93 -25.98 13.33
N LEU A 458 4.08 -24.89 12.57
CA LEU A 458 3.20 -24.43 11.51
C LEU A 458 4.11 -23.84 10.42
N PRO A 459 4.72 -24.68 9.58
CA PRO A 459 5.79 -24.25 8.69
C PRO A 459 5.30 -23.25 7.65
N ASN A 460 6.20 -22.37 7.23
CA ASN A 460 6.05 -21.67 5.95
C ASN A 460 6.36 -22.64 4.80
N GLY A 461 6.02 -22.29 3.55
CA GLY A 461 6.40 -23.09 2.38
C GLY A 461 7.92 -23.22 2.26
N ILE A 462 8.58 -22.08 2.16
CA ILE A 462 10.00 -21.88 2.48
C ILE A 462 10.12 -20.63 3.35
N ASP A 463 11.15 -20.52 4.17
CA ASP A 463 11.31 -19.34 5.04
C ASP A 463 11.82 -18.12 4.27
N PHE A 464 12.79 -18.33 3.36
CA PHE A 464 13.36 -17.27 2.54
C PHE A 464 13.41 -17.65 1.05
N TYR A 465 12.75 -16.85 0.23
CA TYR A 465 13.03 -16.78 -1.20
C TYR A 465 13.97 -15.60 -1.47
N TRP A 466 15.08 -15.88 -2.15
CA TRP A 466 15.99 -14.87 -2.65
C TRP A 466 16.34 -15.18 -4.11
N ASP A 467 16.28 -14.15 -4.97
CA ASP A 467 16.73 -14.24 -6.35
C ASP A 467 18.24 -14.15 -6.51
N GLU A 468 18.99 -14.05 -5.40
CA GLU A 468 20.46 -13.94 -5.34
C GLU A 468 21.00 -12.56 -5.77
N ALA A 469 20.12 -11.59 -5.99
CA ALA A 469 20.53 -10.23 -6.34
C ALA A 469 20.80 -9.36 -5.11
N GLY A 470 21.62 -8.33 -5.34
CA GLY A 470 21.88 -7.26 -4.39
C GLY A 470 23.16 -7.46 -3.58
N ASP A 471 23.83 -6.34 -3.33
CA ASP A 471 25.01 -6.27 -2.47
C ASP A 471 24.60 -6.05 -1.00
N GLY A 472 25.36 -6.60 -0.06
CA GLY A 472 25.23 -6.30 1.36
C GLY A 472 24.04 -6.93 2.09
N ASN A 473 23.20 -7.73 1.42
CA ASN A 473 22.12 -8.48 2.08
C ASN A 473 22.69 -9.57 3.00
N CYS A 474 22.06 -9.79 4.16
CA CYS A 474 22.47 -10.82 5.12
C CYS A 474 21.31 -11.43 5.94
N TRP A 475 21.57 -12.64 6.46
CA TRP A 475 20.68 -13.42 7.32
C TRP A 475 21.44 -13.88 8.56
N GLN A 476 20.95 -13.57 9.75
CA GLN A 476 21.68 -13.85 11.00
C GLN A 476 20.73 -14.22 12.14
N ASP A 477 21.10 -15.25 12.92
CA ASP A 477 20.40 -15.64 14.16
C ASP A 477 18.89 -15.91 14.01
N ASN A 478 18.39 -16.23 12.81
CA ASN A 478 17.00 -16.62 12.62
C ASN A 478 16.74 -17.98 13.26
N LEU A 479 15.59 -18.10 13.94
CA LEU A 479 15.22 -19.25 14.76
C LEU A 479 14.10 -20.04 14.09
N THR A 480 14.15 -21.36 14.23
CA THR A 480 13.14 -22.30 13.75
C THR A 480 12.66 -23.18 14.91
N ALA A 481 11.61 -23.97 14.66
CA ALA A 481 11.18 -24.95 15.65
C ALA A 481 12.31 -25.95 15.96
N PRO A 482 12.40 -26.49 17.20
CA PRO A 482 13.44 -27.45 17.57
C PRO A 482 13.53 -28.63 16.59
N GLY A 483 14.74 -28.93 16.10
CA GLY A 483 14.99 -30.00 15.12
C GLY A 483 14.62 -29.65 13.68
N LYS A 484 14.40 -28.37 13.37
CA LYS A 484 14.21 -27.84 12.01
C LYS A 484 15.35 -26.88 11.67
N GLU A 485 15.62 -26.74 10.38
CA GLU A 485 16.56 -25.77 9.83
C GLU A 485 15.81 -24.68 9.07
N VAL A 486 16.46 -23.52 8.88
CA VAL A 486 15.93 -22.45 8.04
C VAL A 486 15.87 -22.96 6.61
N THR A 487 14.71 -22.84 5.97
CA THR A 487 14.52 -23.26 4.58
C THR A 487 14.69 -22.08 3.61
N HIS A 488 15.42 -22.29 2.52
CA HIS A 488 15.63 -21.27 1.50
C HIS A 488 15.86 -21.86 0.11
N ASN A 489 15.76 -21.02 -0.93
CA ASN A 489 15.96 -21.41 -2.32
C ASN A 489 17.39 -21.14 -2.87
N TYR A 490 18.31 -20.66 -2.05
CA TYR A 490 19.71 -20.47 -2.47
C TYR A 490 20.47 -21.81 -2.49
N ALA A 491 21.34 -22.01 -3.49
CA ALA A 491 22.00 -23.29 -3.73
C ALA A 491 23.10 -23.63 -2.70
N ILE A 492 23.56 -22.62 -1.96
CA ILE A 492 24.52 -22.72 -0.86
C ILE A 492 23.90 -22.04 0.38
N ASP A 493 24.70 -21.85 1.43
CA ASP A 493 24.25 -21.19 2.65
C ASP A 493 23.98 -19.69 2.43
N LEU A 494 22.96 -19.17 3.13
CA LEU A 494 22.66 -17.74 3.14
C LEU A 494 23.84 -16.95 3.76
N PRO A 495 24.24 -15.80 3.17
CA PRO A 495 25.27 -14.93 3.73
C PRO A 495 24.92 -14.44 5.14
N ASP A 496 25.91 -14.48 6.04
CA ASP A 496 25.79 -13.90 7.38
C ASP A 496 26.12 -12.40 7.37
N CYS A 497 25.81 -11.68 8.47
CA CYS A 497 26.03 -10.22 8.49
C CYS A 497 27.50 -9.81 8.71
N GLY A 498 28.40 -10.76 8.99
CA GLY A 498 29.85 -10.53 8.98
C GLY A 498 30.46 -10.70 7.57
N ASN A 499 29.83 -11.50 6.72
CA ASN A 499 30.20 -11.76 5.32
C ASN A 499 28.96 -11.62 4.43
N PRO A 500 28.39 -10.40 4.29
CA PRO A 500 27.16 -10.21 3.55
C PRO A 500 27.37 -10.48 2.06
N SER A 501 26.27 -10.66 1.33
CA SER A 501 26.29 -10.83 -0.13
C SER A 501 27.15 -9.77 -0.83
N GLN A 502 27.84 -10.17 -1.90
CA GLN A 502 28.82 -9.32 -2.62
C GLN A 502 28.46 -9.17 -4.12
N TRP A 503 27.31 -9.71 -4.54
CA TRP A 503 27.03 -9.93 -5.96
C TRP A 503 25.74 -9.22 -6.40
N PRO A 504 25.83 -8.20 -7.27
CA PRO A 504 24.67 -7.41 -7.67
C PRO A 504 23.83 -8.07 -8.78
N ILE A 505 24.28 -9.20 -9.34
CA ILE A 505 23.59 -9.88 -10.46
C ILE A 505 22.86 -11.10 -9.90
N GLY A 506 21.54 -11.04 -9.86
CA GLY A 506 20.70 -12.16 -9.45
C GLY A 506 20.76 -13.35 -10.41
N ASN A 507 20.25 -14.47 -9.93
CA ASN A 507 20.00 -15.66 -10.72
C ASN A 507 18.92 -15.37 -11.76
N LEU A 508 19.36 -15.26 -13.02
CA LEU A 508 18.49 -14.87 -14.13
C LEU A 508 17.26 -15.79 -14.30
N ILE A 509 17.37 -17.08 -13.96
CA ILE A 509 16.23 -18.01 -14.04
C ILE A 509 15.17 -17.62 -13.01
N LYS A 510 15.58 -17.38 -11.76
CA LYS A 510 14.68 -16.96 -10.68
C LYS A 510 14.01 -15.62 -11.00
N THR A 511 14.78 -14.62 -11.44
CA THR A 511 14.24 -13.30 -11.78
C THR A 511 13.30 -13.37 -12.99
N THR A 512 13.62 -14.15 -14.03
CA THR A 512 12.77 -14.24 -15.23
C THR A 512 11.44 -14.96 -14.97
N GLN A 513 11.38 -15.87 -13.99
CA GLN A 513 10.14 -16.51 -13.54
C GLN A 513 9.12 -15.51 -12.95
N LEU A 514 9.57 -14.33 -12.49
CA LEU A 514 8.68 -13.32 -11.90
C LEU A 514 7.99 -12.44 -12.94
N ILE A 515 8.53 -12.38 -14.18
CA ILE A 515 8.08 -11.46 -15.23
C ILE A 515 6.62 -11.68 -15.67
N PRO A 516 6.13 -12.92 -15.87
CA PRO A 516 4.76 -13.13 -16.34
C PRO A 516 3.71 -12.46 -15.46
N CYS A 517 3.93 -12.47 -14.14
CA CYS A 517 3.02 -11.89 -13.16
C CYS A 517 2.89 -10.37 -13.24
N ALA A 518 3.89 -9.68 -13.80
CA ALA A 518 3.84 -8.23 -14.02
C ALA A 518 2.81 -7.82 -15.08
N THR A 519 2.26 -8.78 -15.85
CA THR A 519 1.23 -8.51 -16.87
C THR A 519 -0.20 -8.62 -16.35
N TYR A 520 -0.38 -8.95 -15.06
CA TYR A 520 -1.70 -8.98 -14.43
C TYR A 520 -2.44 -7.66 -14.63
N ASP A 521 -3.67 -7.78 -15.10
CA ASP A 521 -4.68 -6.72 -15.05
C ASP A 521 -6.00 -7.33 -14.62
N ARG A 522 -6.56 -6.83 -13.52
CA ARG A 522 -7.81 -7.32 -12.91
C ARG A 522 -8.93 -7.58 -13.93
N ARG A 523 -9.01 -6.80 -15.01
CA ARG A 523 -10.08 -6.88 -16.02
C ARG A 523 -9.64 -7.53 -17.33
N SER A 524 -8.50 -7.13 -17.88
CA SER A 524 -8.07 -7.56 -19.22
C SER A 524 -7.13 -8.76 -19.24
N GLU A 525 -6.41 -9.02 -18.15
CA GLU A 525 -5.49 -10.15 -18.03
C GLU A 525 -5.53 -10.68 -16.57
N PRO A 526 -6.68 -11.21 -16.11
CA PRO A 526 -6.88 -11.61 -14.71
C PRO A 526 -6.14 -12.90 -14.33
N ASP A 527 -5.62 -13.63 -15.33
CA ASP A 527 -4.90 -14.89 -15.16
C ASP A 527 -3.74 -14.99 -16.16
N PRO A 528 -2.64 -14.23 -15.94
CA PRO A 528 -1.52 -14.19 -16.87
C PRO A 528 -0.87 -15.55 -17.07
N ALA A 529 -0.74 -15.96 -18.33
CA ALA A 529 -0.13 -17.25 -18.66
C ALA A 529 1.32 -17.36 -18.11
N GLY A 530 1.56 -18.39 -17.29
CA GLY A 530 2.86 -18.64 -16.68
C GLY A 530 3.12 -17.88 -15.38
N CYS A 531 2.12 -17.16 -14.85
CA CYS A 531 2.19 -16.58 -13.52
C CYS A 531 1.60 -17.55 -12.48
N ASP A 532 2.43 -18.08 -11.59
CA ASP A 532 1.99 -18.98 -10.52
C ASP A 532 1.65 -18.23 -9.22
N TRP A 533 1.88 -16.90 -9.15
CA TRP A 533 1.64 -16.08 -7.96
C TRP A 533 0.18 -16.09 -7.51
N LEU A 534 -0.74 -16.21 -8.47
CA LEU A 534 -2.18 -16.08 -8.26
C LEU A 534 -2.84 -17.40 -7.84
N ASP A 535 -2.08 -18.50 -7.88
CA ASP A 535 -2.53 -19.81 -7.46
C ASP A 535 -2.41 -19.99 -5.95
N THR A 536 -3.33 -20.77 -5.39
CA THR A 536 -3.28 -21.20 -3.99
C THR A 536 -2.07 -22.13 -3.79
N PRO A 537 -1.06 -21.73 -3.00
CA PRO A 537 0.10 -22.59 -2.74
C PRO A 537 -0.30 -23.82 -1.91
N GLU A 538 0.43 -24.92 -2.09
CA GLU A 538 0.21 -26.12 -1.29
C GLU A 538 0.51 -25.87 0.19
N LYS A 539 -0.37 -26.36 1.06
CA LYS A 539 -0.15 -26.25 2.50
C LYS A 539 1.03 -27.12 2.94
N PRO A 540 2.06 -26.54 3.59
CA PRO A 540 3.23 -27.30 4.05
C PRO A 540 2.86 -28.33 5.12
N SER A 541 3.44 -29.53 5.03
CA SER A 541 3.29 -30.57 6.06
C SER A 541 4.17 -30.27 7.28
N SER A 542 3.77 -30.70 8.49
CA SER A 542 4.59 -30.51 9.70
C SER A 542 5.94 -31.25 9.66
N ASP A 543 6.06 -32.24 8.78
CA ASP A 543 7.21 -33.15 8.69
C ASP A 543 8.22 -32.70 7.61
N SER A 544 7.88 -31.73 6.77
CA SER A 544 8.65 -31.23 5.61
C SER A 544 10.05 -30.64 5.92
N GLY A 545 10.49 -30.67 7.18
CA GLY A 545 11.72 -30.01 7.66
C GLY A 545 13.05 -30.64 7.29
N SER A 546 13.09 -31.59 6.36
CA SER A 546 14.33 -32.22 5.89
C SER A 546 14.39 -32.49 4.38
N ALA A 547 13.31 -32.23 3.63
CA ALA A 547 13.22 -32.57 2.21
C ALA A 547 13.33 -31.35 1.26
N GLY A 548 13.39 -30.12 1.79
CA GLY A 548 13.40 -28.89 0.99
C GLY A 548 14.76 -28.45 0.45
N SER A 549 15.88 -29.09 0.84
CA SER A 549 17.22 -28.64 0.43
C SER A 549 17.60 -28.95 -1.02
N ARG A 550 16.73 -29.63 -1.79
CA ARG A 550 16.91 -29.84 -3.23
C ARG A 550 15.56 -29.88 -3.94
N ALA A 551 15.03 -28.72 -4.28
CA ALA A 551 14.08 -28.66 -5.39
C ALA A 551 14.79 -29.18 -6.65
N SER A 552 14.27 -30.27 -7.20
CA SER A 552 14.69 -30.87 -8.46
C SER A 552 14.60 -29.84 -9.58
N GLU A 553 15.74 -29.35 -10.07
CA GLU A 553 15.84 -28.84 -11.43
C GLU A 553 15.37 -29.96 -12.38
N GLN A 554 14.22 -29.76 -13.02
CA GLN A 554 13.89 -30.52 -14.22
C GLN A 554 14.86 -30.07 -15.33
N PRO A 555 15.70 -30.96 -15.88
CA PRO A 555 16.58 -30.59 -16.98
C PRO A 555 15.75 -30.48 -18.25
N GLY A 556 15.66 -29.27 -18.81
CA GLY A 556 15.26 -29.08 -20.19
C GLY A 556 16.36 -29.59 -21.11
N ASP A 557 16.26 -30.84 -21.54
CA ASP A 557 17.17 -31.46 -22.51
C ASP A 557 17.13 -30.74 -23.87
N GLY A 558 18.31 -30.34 -24.37
CA GLY A 558 18.51 -29.93 -25.77
C GLY A 558 19.78 -29.09 -25.99
N PRO A 559 20.86 -29.64 -26.58
CA PRO A 559 22.08 -28.88 -26.86
C PRO A 559 21.88 -28.03 -28.12
N GLY A 560 21.51 -26.76 -27.95
CA GLY A 560 21.31 -25.87 -29.10
C GLY A 560 21.01 -24.39 -28.85
N ALA A 561 21.04 -23.89 -27.61
CA ALA A 561 20.54 -22.53 -27.32
C ALA A 561 21.53 -21.52 -26.69
N PRO A 562 22.77 -21.28 -27.21
CA PRO A 562 23.51 -20.06 -26.84
C PRO A 562 23.31 -18.88 -27.80
N ALA A 563 22.53 -19.00 -28.88
CA ALA A 563 22.47 -17.94 -29.92
C ALA A 563 21.08 -17.34 -30.21
N ALA A 564 19.99 -17.89 -29.65
CA ALA A 564 18.63 -17.44 -29.96
C ALA A 564 18.05 -16.39 -28.97
N LEU A 565 18.69 -16.19 -27.81
CA LEU A 565 18.17 -15.27 -26.78
C LEU A 565 18.38 -13.77 -27.11
N LEU A 566 19.22 -13.45 -28.08
CA LEU A 566 19.38 -12.09 -28.60
C LEU A 566 18.31 -11.68 -29.62
N ALA A 567 17.45 -12.61 -30.06
CA ALA A 567 16.46 -12.34 -31.11
C ALA A 567 15.01 -12.16 -30.60
N VAL A 568 14.70 -12.56 -29.36
CA VAL A 568 13.33 -12.49 -28.81
C VAL A 568 13.00 -11.10 -28.24
N THR A 569 13.99 -10.26 -27.98
CA THR A 569 13.81 -8.84 -27.62
C THR A 569 13.17 -8.00 -28.74
N LEU A 570 13.18 -8.48 -29.98
CA LEU A 570 12.61 -7.77 -31.15
C LEU A 570 11.19 -8.20 -31.54
N VAL A 571 10.65 -9.29 -30.99
CA VAL A 571 9.30 -9.78 -31.34
C VAL A 571 8.26 -9.42 -30.27
N GLY A 572 8.65 -9.38 -28.99
CA GLY A 572 7.77 -8.91 -27.90
C GLY A 572 7.35 -7.45 -28.03
N THR A 573 8.19 -6.62 -28.67
CA THR A 573 7.89 -5.21 -28.95
C THR A 573 6.87 -5.01 -30.09
N LEU A 574 6.64 -6.02 -30.95
CA LEU A 574 5.63 -5.96 -32.01
C LEU A 574 4.22 -6.31 -31.50
N GLY A 575 4.12 -7.23 -30.53
CA GLY A 575 2.84 -7.64 -29.94
C GLY A 575 2.17 -6.51 -29.14
N ILE A 576 2.97 -5.75 -28.38
CA ILE A 576 2.50 -4.62 -27.56
C ILE A 576 2.05 -3.43 -28.43
N ARG A 577 2.63 -3.25 -29.63
CA ARG A 577 2.28 -2.14 -30.55
C ARG A 577 1.00 -2.39 -31.37
N LEU A 578 0.63 -3.64 -31.62
CA LEU A 578 -0.60 -3.95 -32.39
C LEU A 578 -1.87 -3.86 -31.54
N ALA A 579 -1.76 -4.06 -30.22
CA ALA A 579 -2.87 -3.91 -29.28
C ALA A 579 -3.22 -2.42 -29.02
N SER A 580 -2.22 -1.54 -28.92
CA SER A 580 -2.42 -0.10 -28.71
C SER A 580 -2.99 0.62 -29.95
N ALA A 581 -2.58 0.22 -31.17
CA ALA A 581 -3.13 0.75 -32.42
C ALA A 581 -4.62 0.37 -32.63
N ARG A 582 -5.07 -0.79 -32.12
CA ARG A 582 -6.50 -1.17 -32.13
C ARG A 582 -7.33 -0.38 -31.11
N ARG A 583 -6.77 -0.03 -29.95
CA ARG A 583 -7.44 0.84 -28.95
C ARG A 583 -7.70 2.26 -29.47
N GLN A 584 -6.81 2.82 -30.30
CA GLN A 584 -7.02 4.16 -30.86
C GLN A 584 -8.06 4.21 -31.98
N ARG A 585 -8.20 3.16 -32.80
CA ARG A 585 -9.27 3.12 -33.81
C ARG A 585 -10.67 2.92 -33.24
N ALA A 586 -10.80 2.24 -32.10
CA ALA A 586 -12.10 2.06 -31.43
C ALA A 586 -12.62 3.35 -30.75
N LYS A 587 -11.74 4.33 -30.46
CA LYS A 587 -12.12 5.63 -29.89
C LYS A 587 -12.41 6.73 -30.92
N ALA A 588 -12.19 6.47 -32.21
CA ALA A 588 -12.50 7.42 -33.28
C ALA A 588 -13.90 7.22 -33.90
N ASP A 589 -14.59 6.12 -33.54
CA ASP A 589 -15.93 5.78 -34.06
C ASP A 589 -17.01 5.68 -32.96
N GLN A 590 -16.85 6.38 -31.82
CA GLN A 590 -17.91 6.59 -30.82
C GLN A 590 -17.98 8.02 -30.32
#